data_AF-A0A2V5VR30-F1
#
_entry.id   AF-A0A2V5VR30-F1
#
_cell.length_a   1.000
_cell.length_b   1.000
_cell.length_c   1.000
_cell.angle_alpha   90.00
_cell.angle_beta   90.00
_cell.angle_gamma   90.00
#
_symmetry.space_group_name_H-M   'P 1'
#
loop_
_entity.id
_entity.type
_entity.pdbx_description
1 polymer ?
#
loop_
_entity_poly.entity_id
_entity_poly.type
_entity_poly.pdbx_seq_one_letter_code
_entity_poly.pdbx_strand_id
1 'polypeptide(L)'
;MFIQFPFIEVPKELRKIVGEPTPGTRAYRREGTHEECGQWLEALGEHYKGDVGLSPSGVSMFVPVLRAGVHKRIKDGKLTAFFFYITKVRSTFFGSRLKTKQRPYIVLSVSECKAWAAEMKRRAGYVDEPTSLMEQRRRLKPVAAADEPKTRQEAEEAEEFVDTDPQDKGNRKVRYEEPLSREDRQQDMYYLVAEALAGLLSGKKAELYRKRLEKGLTWDKQAKTWKWKE
;
A
#
# COMPACT_ATOMS: atom_id res chain seq x y z
N MET A 1 -23.36 -3.46 -23.96
CA MET A 1 -23.65 -2.97 -22.59
C MET A 1 -22.36 -2.49 -21.98
N PHE A 2 -22.16 -1.17 -21.81
CA PHE A 2 -20.99 -0.64 -21.10
C PHE A 2 -21.19 -0.92 -19.60
N ILE A 3 -20.44 -1.87 -19.04
CA ILE A 3 -20.44 -2.12 -17.60
C ILE A 3 -19.67 -0.97 -16.95
N GLN A 4 -20.37 -0.12 -16.22
CA GLN A 4 -19.75 0.96 -15.45
C GLN A 4 -18.88 0.35 -14.34
N PHE A 5 -17.67 0.88 -14.15
CA PHE A 5 -16.79 0.45 -13.07
C PHE A 5 -17.47 0.77 -11.72
N PRO A 6 -17.58 -0.19 -10.79
CA PRO A 6 -18.36 -0.04 -9.57
C PRO A 6 -17.57 0.75 -8.53
N PHE A 7 -17.35 2.02 -8.80
CA PHE A 7 -16.65 2.87 -7.86
C PHE A 7 -17.44 3.02 -6.56
N ILE A 8 -16.73 2.97 -5.44
CA ILE A 8 -17.27 3.29 -4.13
C ILE A 8 -17.79 4.71 -4.14
N GLU A 9 -19.04 4.86 -3.70
CA GLU A 9 -19.66 6.14 -3.44
C GLU A 9 -19.24 6.65 -2.07
N VAL A 10 -18.83 7.92 -2.03
CA VAL A 10 -18.46 8.59 -0.79
C VAL A 10 -19.41 9.76 -0.58
N PRO A 11 -20.45 9.58 0.25
CA PRO A 11 -21.38 10.65 0.58
C PRO A 11 -20.65 11.84 1.20
N LYS A 12 -21.18 13.06 1.03
CA LYS A 12 -20.55 14.28 1.55
C LYS A 12 -20.42 14.24 3.08
N GLU A 13 -21.38 13.60 3.73
CA GLU A 13 -21.49 13.42 5.17
C GLU A 13 -20.34 12.56 5.69
N LEU A 14 -19.86 11.60 4.88
CA LEU A 14 -18.78 10.69 5.23
C LEU A 14 -17.40 11.37 5.20
N ARG A 15 -17.28 12.57 4.60
CA ARG A 15 -16.00 13.30 4.52
C ARG A 15 -15.38 13.58 5.89
N LYS A 16 -16.19 13.69 6.94
CA LYS A 16 -15.70 13.78 8.33
C LYS A 16 -14.91 12.54 8.76
N ILE A 17 -15.20 11.39 8.19
CA ILE A 17 -14.55 10.11 8.47
C ILE A 17 -13.44 9.85 7.46
N VAL A 18 -13.71 9.96 6.16
CA VAL A 18 -12.77 9.59 5.09
C VAL A 18 -11.72 10.67 4.78
N GLY A 19 -11.97 11.91 5.19
CA GLY A 19 -11.18 13.07 4.83
C GLY A 19 -11.62 13.76 3.55
N GLU A 20 -10.82 14.73 3.10
CA GLU A 20 -11.15 15.55 1.94
C GLU A 20 -10.73 14.85 0.63
N PRO A 21 -11.54 15.00 -0.45
CA PRO A 21 -11.18 14.45 -1.75
C PRO A 21 -9.99 15.18 -2.35
N THR A 22 -9.04 14.43 -2.90
CA THR A 22 -7.93 14.97 -3.68
C THR A 22 -8.42 15.29 -5.10
N PRO A 23 -8.34 16.54 -5.58
CA PRO A 23 -8.86 16.94 -6.88
C PRO A 23 -8.35 16.08 -8.04
N GLY A 24 -9.24 15.75 -8.98
CA GLY A 24 -8.90 14.95 -10.17
C GLY A 24 -8.70 13.46 -9.89
N THR A 25 -8.90 13.00 -8.66
CA THR A 25 -8.72 11.59 -8.27
C THR A 25 -9.91 11.06 -7.47
N ARG A 26 -9.80 9.81 -7.02
CA ARG A 26 -10.72 9.20 -6.05
C ARG A 26 -10.04 8.92 -4.71
N ALA A 27 -8.98 9.67 -4.41
CA ALA A 27 -8.28 9.59 -3.14
C ALA A 27 -8.92 10.53 -2.10
N TYR A 28 -9.14 10.06 -0.89
CA TYR A 28 -9.61 10.84 0.25
C TYR A 28 -8.55 10.83 1.33
N ARG A 29 -8.20 12.00 1.89
CA ARG A 29 -7.07 12.14 2.81
C ARG A 29 -7.53 12.72 4.13
N ARG A 30 -7.31 11.97 5.21
CA ARG A 30 -7.55 12.38 6.59
C ARG A 30 -6.24 12.44 7.35
N GLU A 31 -6.15 13.41 8.25
CA GLU A 31 -5.11 13.49 9.26
C GLU A 31 -5.69 13.18 10.64
N GLY A 32 -4.87 12.60 11.51
CA GLY A 32 -5.25 12.39 12.92
C GLY A 32 -4.11 11.82 13.75
N THR A 33 -4.45 11.30 14.90
CA THR A 33 -3.55 10.62 15.84
C THR A 33 -3.47 9.12 15.57
N HIS A 34 -2.57 8.42 16.27
CA HIS A 34 -2.48 6.96 16.17
C HIS A 34 -3.74 6.25 16.66
N GLU A 35 -4.36 6.74 17.74
CA GLU A 35 -5.62 6.20 18.27
C GLU A 35 -6.77 6.35 17.28
N GLU A 36 -6.89 7.54 16.67
CA GLU A 36 -7.91 7.82 15.64
C GLU A 36 -7.73 6.97 14.37
N CYS A 37 -6.52 6.47 14.09
CA CYS A 37 -6.28 5.61 12.94
C CYS A 37 -7.01 4.27 13.04
N GLY A 38 -7.06 3.67 14.24
CA GLY A 38 -7.82 2.44 14.48
C GLY A 38 -9.31 2.67 14.30
N GLN A 39 -9.83 3.71 14.95
CA GLN A 39 -11.24 4.12 14.85
C GLN A 39 -11.65 4.44 13.41
N TRP A 40 -10.76 5.09 12.65
CA TRP A 40 -10.96 5.38 11.24
C TRP A 40 -11.12 4.10 10.41
N LEU A 41 -10.24 3.11 10.61
CA LEU A 41 -10.32 1.85 9.88
C LEU A 41 -11.59 1.08 10.21
N GLU A 42 -11.97 1.01 11.49
CA GLU A 42 -13.22 0.39 11.94
C GLU A 42 -14.44 1.07 11.32
N ALA A 43 -14.50 2.39 11.34
CA ALA A 43 -15.60 3.16 10.76
C ALA A 43 -15.75 2.94 9.25
N LEU A 44 -14.62 2.83 8.51
CA LEU A 44 -14.66 2.46 7.09
C LEU A 44 -15.20 1.04 6.89
N GLY A 45 -14.71 0.09 7.69
CA GLY A 45 -15.16 -1.30 7.64
C GLY A 45 -16.66 -1.45 7.92
N GLU A 46 -17.18 -0.76 8.93
CA GLU A 46 -18.60 -0.76 9.28
C GLU A 46 -19.44 -0.11 8.17
N HIS A 47 -19.07 1.09 7.72
CA HIS A 47 -19.84 1.82 6.71
C HIS A 47 -19.92 1.07 5.38
N TYR A 48 -18.80 0.48 4.93
CA TYR A 48 -18.72 -0.27 3.68
C TYR A 48 -18.93 -1.78 3.86
N LYS A 49 -19.44 -2.22 5.02
CA LYS A 49 -19.79 -3.62 5.31
C LYS A 49 -18.66 -4.60 4.99
N GLY A 50 -17.42 -4.22 5.31
CA GLY A 50 -16.21 -4.99 5.09
C GLY A 50 -15.62 -4.91 3.67
N ASP A 51 -16.20 -4.13 2.75
CA ASP A 51 -15.63 -4.00 1.40
C ASP A 51 -14.35 -3.14 1.37
N VAL A 52 -14.22 -2.19 2.30
CA VAL A 52 -13.04 -1.31 2.43
C VAL A 52 -12.17 -1.77 3.60
N GLY A 53 -10.86 -1.86 3.34
CA GLY A 53 -9.87 -2.31 4.33
C GLY A 53 -8.63 -2.96 3.70
N LEU A 54 -8.60 -3.10 2.38
CA LEU A 54 -7.52 -3.77 1.67
C LEU A 54 -6.30 -2.84 1.52
N SER A 55 -5.12 -3.26 1.96
CA SER A 55 -3.89 -2.51 1.72
C SER A 55 -3.47 -2.53 0.25
N PRO A 56 -2.64 -1.58 -0.23
CA PRO A 56 -2.10 -1.61 -1.61
C PRO A 56 -1.41 -2.93 -1.97
N SER A 57 -0.69 -3.54 -1.03
CA SER A 57 -0.07 -4.87 -1.23
C SER A 57 -1.11 -5.98 -1.38
N GLY A 58 -2.24 -5.88 -0.67
CA GLY A 58 -3.34 -6.84 -0.72
C GLY A 58 -4.06 -6.88 -2.07
N VAL A 59 -3.98 -5.81 -2.88
CA VAL A 59 -4.54 -5.77 -4.25
C VAL A 59 -3.96 -6.90 -5.12
N SER A 60 -2.71 -7.29 -4.87
CA SER A 60 -2.05 -8.36 -5.62
C SER A 60 -2.72 -9.74 -5.50
N MET A 61 -3.61 -9.92 -4.51
CA MET A 61 -4.44 -11.12 -4.38
C MET A 61 -5.55 -11.19 -5.44
N PHE A 62 -5.97 -10.04 -5.99
CA PHE A 62 -7.05 -9.93 -6.97
C PHE A 62 -6.52 -9.62 -8.37
N VAL A 63 -5.53 -8.74 -8.45
CA VAL A 63 -5.01 -8.18 -9.70
C VAL A 63 -3.52 -8.44 -9.81
N PRO A 64 -3.02 -9.06 -10.89
CA PRO A 64 -1.62 -9.49 -11.02
C PRO A 64 -0.69 -8.34 -11.44
N VAL A 65 -0.76 -7.24 -10.72
CA VAL A 65 0.09 -6.05 -10.88
C VAL A 65 1.09 -5.93 -9.73
N LEU A 66 2.16 -5.19 -9.98
CA LEU A 66 3.09 -4.72 -8.99
C LEU A 66 2.46 -3.56 -8.19
N ARG A 67 3.07 -3.28 -7.03
CA ARG A 67 2.67 -2.15 -6.18
C ARG A 67 2.67 -0.82 -6.95
N ALA A 68 3.62 -0.65 -7.87
CA ALA A 68 3.73 0.56 -8.69
C ALA A 68 2.49 0.77 -9.58
N GLY A 69 1.96 -0.28 -10.21
CA GLY A 69 0.70 -0.25 -10.96
C GLY A 69 -0.50 0.12 -10.07
N VAL A 70 -0.54 -0.37 -8.83
CA VAL A 70 -1.59 0.02 -7.86
C VAL A 70 -1.49 1.51 -7.55
N HIS A 71 -0.29 2.01 -7.22
CA HIS A 71 -0.06 3.43 -6.92
C HIS A 71 -0.44 4.32 -8.10
N LYS A 72 -0.06 3.92 -9.32
CA LYS A 72 -0.42 4.62 -10.55
C LYS A 72 -1.93 4.68 -10.74
N ARG A 73 -2.63 3.56 -10.54
CA ARG A 73 -4.10 3.51 -10.69
C ARG A 73 -4.81 4.41 -9.66
N ILE A 74 -4.29 4.51 -8.45
CA ILE A 74 -4.78 5.44 -7.42
C ILE A 74 -4.55 6.90 -7.85
N LYS A 75 -3.32 7.25 -8.25
CA LYS A 75 -2.96 8.60 -8.75
C LYS A 75 -3.84 9.02 -9.93
N ASP A 76 -4.10 8.10 -10.86
CA ASP A 76 -4.91 8.35 -12.06
C ASP A 76 -6.43 8.43 -11.77
N GLY A 77 -6.86 8.30 -10.50
CA GLY A 77 -8.27 8.33 -10.11
C GLY A 77 -9.08 7.12 -10.56
N LYS A 78 -8.41 6.02 -10.92
CA LYS A 78 -9.02 4.77 -11.42
C LYS A 78 -9.21 3.71 -10.33
N LEU A 79 -8.94 4.08 -9.08
CA LEU A 79 -9.18 3.29 -7.88
C LEU A 79 -9.49 4.25 -6.73
N THR A 80 -10.57 3.99 -5.98
CA THR A 80 -10.89 4.73 -4.77
C THR A 80 -9.94 4.33 -3.65
N ALA A 81 -9.35 5.32 -2.99
CA ALA A 81 -8.36 5.09 -1.94
C ALA A 81 -8.58 6.02 -0.75
N PHE A 82 -8.49 5.48 0.45
CA PHE A 82 -8.61 6.23 1.69
C PHE A 82 -7.25 6.26 2.37
N PHE A 83 -6.75 7.47 2.62
CA PHE A 83 -5.45 7.74 3.24
C PHE A 83 -5.66 8.30 4.64
N PHE A 84 -4.91 7.78 5.60
CA PHE A 84 -4.85 8.31 6.95
C PHE A 84 -3.40 8.63 7.34
N TYR A 85 -3.12 9.91 7.55
CA TYR A 85 -1.83 10.39 8.02
C TYR A 85 -1.85 10.56 9.55
N ILE A 86 -1.01 9.80 10.25
CA ILE A 86 -0.72 10.11 11.64
C ILE A 86 0.13 11.39 11.67
N THR A 87 -0.33 12.38 12.44
CA THR A 87 0.33 13.68 12.58
C THR A 87 0.80 13.94 14.00
N LYS A 88 1.92 14.66 14.13
CA LYS A 88 2.42 15.20 15.39
C LYS A 88 2.72 16.68 15.19
N VAL A 89 2.20 17.54 16.05
CA VAL A 89 2.52 18.97 16.02
C VAL A 89 3.51 19.27 17.13
N ARG A 90 4.65 19.86 16.77
CA ARG A 90 5.66 20.33 17.72
C ARG A 90 5.74 21.85 17.66
N SER A 91 5.65 22.48 18.82
CA SER A 91 5.95 23.91 18.97
C SER A 91 7.45 24.08 19.11
N THR A 92 8.04 24.95 18.30
CA THR A 92 9.43 25.38 18.45
C THR A 92 9.54 26.45 19.54
N PHE A 93 10.76 26.66 20.04
CA PHE A 93 11.05 27.67 21.06
C PHE A 93 10.63 29.10 20.65
N PHE A 94 10.59 29.40 19.35
CA PHE A 94 10.12 30.68 18.80
C PHE A 94 8.61 30.70 18.44
N GLY A 95 7.81 29.78 19.00
CA GLY A 95 6.36 29.74 18.81
C GLY A 95 5.88 29.22 17.45
N SER A 96 6.78 28.95 16.50
CA SER A 96 6.38 28.34 15.22
C SER A 96 5.95 26.88 15.43
N ARG A 97 4.84 26.48 14.80
CA ARG A 97 4.32 25.10 14.83
C ARG A 97 4.81 24.34 13.61
N LEU A 98 5.50 23.23 13.85
CA LEU A 98 5.93 22.29 12.82
C LEU A 98 5.04 21.04 12.90
N LYS A 99 4.43 20.66 11.77
CA LYS A 99 3.65 19.42 11.65
C LYS A 99 4.53 18.34 11.04
N THR A 100 4.63 17.20 11.72
CA THR A 100 5.27 16.00 11.20
C THR A 100 4.19 14.98 10.83
N LYS A 101 4.26 14.42 9.62
CA LYS A 101 3.36 13.38 9.10
C LYS A 101 4.11 12.06 8.98
N GLN A 102 3.54 10.96 9.45
CA GLN A 102 4.04 9.62 9.14
C GLN A 102 3.63 9.23 7.71
N ARG A 103 4.21 8.14 7.17
CA ARG A 103 3.66 7.54 5.95
C ARG A 103 2.21 7.13 6.18
N PRO A 104 1.32 7.34 5.19
CA PRO A 104 -0.10 7.13 5.40
C PRO A 104 -0.44 5.65 5.48
N TYR A 105 -1.44 5.33 6.29
CA TYR A 105 -2.21 4.10 6.12
C TYR A 105 -3.12 4.27 4.91
N ILE A 106 -3.17 3.25 4.07
CA ILE A 106 -3.94 3.29 2.81
C ILE A 106 -4.82 2.06 2.77
N VAL A 107 -6.11 2.28 2.57
CA VAL A 107 -7.06 1.19 2.35
C VAL A 107 -7.88 1.41 1.10
N LEU A 108 -8.23 0.30 0.47
CA LEU A 108 -8.84 0.18 -0.84
C LEU A 108 -10.07 -0.73 -0.74
N SER A 109 -10.92 -0.65 -1.76
CA SER A 109 -12.12 -1.49 -1.90
C SER A 109 -11.81 -2.84 -2.57
N VAL A 110 -12.36 -3.91 -2.00
CA VAL A 110 -12.31 -5.26 -2.57
C VAL A 110 -13.15 -5.34 -3.85
N SER A 111 -14.35 -4.78 -3.85
CA SER A 111 -15.25 -4.78 -5.02
C SER A 111 -14.62 -4.09 -6.23
N GLU A 112 -13.95 -2.95 -6.04
CA GLU A 112 -13.21 -2.27 -7.11
C GLU A 112 -12.02 -3.11 -7.62
N CYS A 113 -11.30 -3.78 -6.71
CA CYS A 113 -10.21 -4.70 -7.11
C CYS A 113 -10.72 -5.89 -7.94
N LYS A 114 -11.86 -6.48 -7.55
CA LYS A 114 -12.53 -7.55 -8.32
C LYS A 114 -12.99 -7.05 -9.69
N ALA A 115 -13.53 -5.83 -9.75
CA ALA A 115 -13.95 -5.22 -11.00
C ALA A 115 -12.77 -4.95 -11.94
N TRP A 116 -11.62 -4.50 -11.40
CA TRP A 116 -10.39 -4.36 -12.15
C TRP A 116 -9.87 -5.70 -12.67
N ALA A 117 -9.90 -6.76 -11.85
CA ALA A 117 -9.56 -8.10 -12.31
C ALA A 117 -10.47 -8.56 -13.47
N ALA A 118 -11.77 -8.31 -13.37
CA ALA A 118 -12.73 -8.63 -14.43
C ALA A 118 -12.50 -7.80 -15.71
N GLU A 119 -12.17 -6.51 -15.58
CA GLU A 119 -11.76 -5.65 -16.71
C GLU A 119 -10.51 -6.20 -17.41
N MET A 120 -9.51 -6.64 -16.63
CA MET A 120 -8.28 -7.22 -17.15
C MET A 120 -8.53 -8.56 -17.86
N LYS A 121 -9.37 -9.44 -17.28
CA LYS A 121 -9.82 -10.68 -17.92
C LYS A 121 -10.49 -10.40 -19.27
N ARG A 122 -11.40 -9.41 -19.33
CA ARG A 122 -12.06 -9.00 -20.59
C ARG A 122 -11.06 -8.53 -21.64
N ARG A 123 -10.10 -7.67 -21.27
CA ARG A 123 -9.04 -7.20 -22.18
C ARG A 123 -8.17 -8.33 -22.72
N ALA A 124 -7.95 -9.39 -21.93
CA ALA A 124 -7.22 -10.58 -22.35
C ALA A 124 -8.05 -11.61 -23.12
N GLY A 125 -9.35 -11.39 -23.32
CA GLY A 125 -10.22 -12.35 -24.03
C GLY A 125 -10.48 -13.64 -23.25
N TYR A 126 -10.50 -13.59 -21.92
CA TYR A 126 -10.75 -14.76 -21.07
C TYR A 126 -12.15 -15.34 -21.27
N VAL A 127 -12.23 -16.66 -21.47
CA VAL A 127 -13.47 -17.44 -21.54
C VAL A 127 -13.65 -18.34 -20.30
N ASP A 128 -12.56 -18.85 -19.71
CA ASP A 128 -12.61 -19.82 -18.59
C ASP A 128 -11.91 -19.33 -17.30
N GLU A 129 -12.40 -19.77 -16.14
CA GLU A 129 -11.77 -19.48 -14.84
C GLU A 129 -10.46 -20.29 -14.66
N PRO A 130 -9.35 -19.65 -14.22
CA PRO A 130 -8.08 -20.33 -14.00
C PRO A 130 -8.16 -21.27 -12.79
N THR A 131 -7.40 -22.37 -12.86
CA THR A 131 -7.40 -23.40 -11.79
C THR A 131 -6.55 -23.00 -10.58
N SER A 132 -5.71 -21.96 -10.70
CA SER A 132 -4.88 -21.45 -9.62
C SER A 132 -4.54 -19.96 -9.78
N LEU A 133 -4.16 -19.30 -8.68
CA LEU A 133 -3.66 -17.92 -8.68
C LEU A 133 -2.40 -17.74 -9.54
N MET A 134 -1.51 -18.73 -9.59
CA MET A 134 -0.30 -18.67 -10.43
C MET A 134 -0.63 -18.72 -11.92
N GLU A 135 -1.57 -19.58 -12.31
CA GLU A 135 -2.05 -19.65 -13.68
C GLU A 135 -2.72 -18.34 -14.10
N GLN A 136 -3.57 -17.80 -13.24
CA GLN A 136 -4.19 -16.49 -13.44
C GLN A 136 -3.13 -15.40 -13.65
N ARG A 137 -2.14 -15.31 -12.75
CA ARG A 137 -1.03 -14.35 -12.85
C ARG A 137 -0.27 -14.48 -14.16
N ARG A 138 0.11 -15.70 -14.56
CA ARG A 138 0.89 -15.94 -15.78
C ARG A 138 0.14 -15.45 -17.04
N ARG A 139 -1.13 -15.79 -17.14
CA ARG A 139 -1.98 -15.47 -18.30
C ARG A 139 -2.35 -13.99 -18.36
N LEU A 140 -2.56 -13.33 -17.22
CA LEU A 140 -2.89 -11.89 -17.16
C LEU A 140 -1.65 -10.98 -17.17
N LYS A 141 -0.44 -11.50 -16.93
CA LYS A 141 0.81 -10.70 -16.92
C LYS A 141 0.98 -9.80 -18.17
N PRO A 142 0.70 -10.26 -19.41
CA PRO A 142 0.86 -9.41 -20.60
C PRO A 142 -0.07 -8.19 -20.60
N VAL A 143 -1.32 -8.34 -20.15
CA VAL A 143 -2.27 -7.21 -20.04
C VAL A 143 -2.04 -6.37 -18.78
N ALA A 144 -1.52 -6.96 -17.71
CA ALA A 144 -1.17 -6.23 -16.49
C ALA A 144 -0.10 -5.15 -16.75
N ALA A 145 0.85 -5.41 -17.66
CA ALA A 145 1.88 -4.45 -18.03
C ALA A 145 1.32 -3.12 -18.59
N ALA A 146 0.10 -3.12 -19.14
CA ALA A 146 -0.56 -1.90 -19.62
C ALA A 146 -1.00 -0.98 -18.47
N ASP A 147 -1.16 -1.52 -17.27
CA ASP A 147 -1.58 -0.78 -16.07
C ASP A 147 -0.39 -0.40 -15.18
N GLU A 148 0.82 -0.88 -15.48
CA GLU A 148 2.06 -0.51 -14.80
C GLU A 148 2.60 0.85 -15.30
N PRO A 149 3.42 1.54 -14.49
CA PRO A 149 4.21 2.68 -14.99
C PRO A 149 5.12 2.27 -16.15
N LYS A 150 5.13 3.07 -17.21
CA LYS A 150 5.95 2.84 -18.41
C LYS A 150 7.35 3.43 -18.27
N THR A 151 7.51 4.41 -17.39
CA THR A 151 8.76 5.11 -17.15
C THR A 151 9.08 5.16 -15.66
N ARG A 152 10.36 5.36 -15.34
CA ARG A 152 10.80 5.59 -13.96
C ARG A 152 10.11 6.82 -13.35
N GLN A 153 9.97 7.89 -14.13
CA GLN A 153 9.30 9.11 -13.69
C GLN A 153 7.83 8.84 -13.32
N GLU A 154 7.09 8.09 -14.13
CA GLU A 154 5.70 7.73 -13.80
C GLU A 154 5.61 6.94 -12.49
N ALA A 155 6.57 6.05 -12.23
CA ALA A 155 6.64 5.28 -10.99
C ALA A 155 6.95 6.17 -9.77
N GLU A 156 7.91 7.09 -9.92
CA GLU A 156 8.29 8.05 -8.87
C GLU A 156 7.14 9.01 -8.53
N GLU A 157 6.45 9.55 -9.54
CA GLU A 157 5.28 10.40 -9.33
C GLU A 157 4.11 9.66 -8.66
N ALA A 158 3.91 8.38 -9.01
CA ALA A 158 2.90 7.54 -8.38
C ALA A 158 3.25 7.22 -6.92
N GLU A 159 4.53 6.98 -6.62
CA GLU A 159 5.00 6.77 -5.25
C GLU A 159 4.92 8.06 -4.42
N GLU A 160 5.32 9.22 -4.97
CA GLU A 160 5.19 10.53 -4.30
C GLU A 160 3.74 10.86 -3.96
N PHE A 161 2.80 10.63 -4.90
CA PHE A 161 1.36 10.83 -4.67
C PHE A 161 0.82 9.97 -3.53
N VAL A 162 1.36 8.75 -3.39
CA VAL A 162 0.91 7.81 -2.37
C VAL A 162 1.54 8.13 -1.01
N ASP A 163 2.82 8.47 -0.98
CA ASP A 163 3.57 8.70 0.26
C ASP A 163 3.31 10.08 0.86
N THR A 164 3.00 11.09 0.03
CA THR A 164 2.79 12.47 0.47
C THR A 164 1.43 13.00 0.03
N ASP A 165 0.94 14.01 0.76
CA ASP A 165 -0.29 14.70 0.43
C ASP A 165 0.03 15.79 -0.61
N PRO A 166 -0.56 15.75 -1.81
CA PRO A 166 -0.34 16.79 -2.81
C PRO A 166 -0.65 18.21 -2.31
N GLN A 167 -1.53 18.37 -1.30
CA GLN A 167 -1.85 19.67 -0.71
C GLN A 167 -0.70 20.26 0.14
N ASP A 168 0.24 19.43 0.60
CA ASP A 168 1.40 19.89 1.36
C ASP A 168 2.56 20.35 0.47
N LYS A 169 2.44 20.20 -0.85
CA LYS A 169 3.52 20.55 -1.78
C LYS A 169 3.92 22.02 -1.62
N GLY A 170 5.19 22.24 -1.26
CA GLY A 170 5.75 23.58 -1.01
C GLY A 170 5.52 24.13 0.41
N ASN A 171 4.78 23.43 1.27
CA ASN A 171 4.53 23.87 2.64
C ASN A 171 5.72 23.55 3.57
N ARG A 172 6.56 24.56 3.83
CA ARG A 172 7.75 24.44 4.69
C ARG A 172 7.45 24.10 6.16
N LYS A 173 6.19 24.19 6.60
CA LYS A 173 5.76 23.86 7.97
C LYS A 173 5.33 22.40 8.14
N VAL A 174 5.31 21.62 7.05
CA VAL A 174 5.01 20.19 7.07
C VAL A 174 6.27 19.40 6.72
N ARG A 175 6.56 18.37 7.51
CA ARG A 175 7.62 17.40 7.24
C ARG A 175 7.05 16.00 7.28
N TYR A 176 7.50 15.15 6.38
CA TYR A 176 7.22 13.72 6.45
C TYR A 176 8.32 13.04 7.26
N GLU A 177 7.95 12.10 8.12
CA GLU A 177 8.93 11.19 8.74
C GLU A 177 9.64 10.46 7.61
N GLU A 178 10.96 10.35 7.73
CA GLU A 178 11.72 9.59 6.75
C GLU A 178 11.18 8.15 6.74
N PRO A 179 11.06 7.54 5.56
CA PRO A 179 10.75 6.13 5.49
C PRO A 179 11.77 5.35 6.33
N LEU A 180 11.38 4.20 6.88
CA LEU A 180 12.35 3.21 7.37
C LEU A 180 13.48 3.11 6.35
N SER A 181 14.72 3.18 6.85
CA SER A 181 15.88 3.20 5.98
C SER A 181 15.85 1.94 5.12
N ARG A 182 16.48 1.98 3.94
CA ARG A 182 16.56 0.79 3.08
C ARG A 182 17.14 -0.40 3.86
N GLU A 183 18.03 -0.12 4.80
CA GLU A 183 18.64 -1.08 5.71
C GLU A 183 17.58 -1.69 6.63
N ASP A 184 16.81 -0.87 7.34
CA ASP A 184 15.76 -1.35 8.26
C ASP A 184 14.71 -2.20 7.53
N ARG A 185 14.26 -1.76 6.34
CA ARG A 185 13.31 -2.55 5.53
C ARG A 185 13.87 -3.88 5.07
N GLN A 186 15.15 -3.91 4.71
CA GLN A 186 15.82 -5.14 4.30
C GLN A 186 15.95 -6.10 5.50
N GLN A 187 16.24 -5.55 6.68
CA GLN A 187 16.30 -6.30 7.93
C GLN A 187 14.94 -6.94 8.26
N ASP A 188 13.87 -6.16 8.24
CA ASP A 188 12.50 -6.62 8.50
C ASP A 188 12.08 -7.71 7.51
N MET A 189 12.44 -7.56 6.22
CA MET A 189 12.16 -8.56 5.21
C MET A 189 12.89 -9.88 5.48
N TYR A 190 14.15 -9.84 5.93
CA TYR A 190 14.88 -11.04 6.32
C TYR A 190 14.21 -11.74 7.51
N TYR A 191 13.81 -10.99 8.54
CA TYR A 191 13.09 -11.55 9.68
C TYR A 191 11.76 -12.18 9.26
N LEU A 192 10.92 -11.47 8.49
CA LEU A 192 9.64 -11.96 8.01
C LEU A 192 9.78 -13.26 7.20
N VAL A 193 10.73 -13.32 6.28
CA VAL A 193 10.98 -14.52 5.46
C VAL A 193 11.48 -15.67 6.35
N ALA A 194 12.35 -15.40 7.32
CA ALA A 194 12.84 -16.43 8.23
C ALA A 194 11.73 -16.97 9.15
N GLU A 195 10.85 -16.12 9.67
CA GLU A 195 9.67 -16.54 10.44
C GLU A 195 8.75 -17.42 9.59
N ALA A 196 8.42 -16.98 8.38
CA ALA A 196 7.61 -17.76 7.45
C ALA A 196 8.23 -19.13 7.16
N LEU A 197 9.54 -19.20 6.88
CA LEU A 197 10.25 -20.45 6.61
C LEU A 197 10.37 -21.34 7.86
N ALA A 198 10.53 -20.75 9.05
CA ALA A 198 10.54 -21.49 10.32
C ALA A 198 9.18 -22.13 10.65
N GLY A 199 8.08 -21.51 10.21
CA GLY A 199 6.72 -22.04 10.35
C GLY A 199 6.32 -23.04 9.26
N LEU A 200 6.75 -22.83 8.01
CA LEU A 200 6.36 -23.64 6.86
C LEU A 200 7.20 -24.91 6.66
N LEU A 201 8.47 -24.89 7.06
CA LEU A 201 9.38 -26.02 6.90
C LEU A 201 9.33 -26.95 8.11
N SER A 202 9.93 -28.15 7.98
CA SER A 202 10.04 -29.13 9.05
C SER A 202 11.49 -29.59 9.28
N GLY A 203 11.73 -30.19 10.46
CA GLY A 203 13.03 -30.75 10.85
C GLY A 203 14.17 -29.73 10.87
N LYS A 204 15.37 -30.17 10.47
CA LYS A 204 16.61 -29.37 10.50
C LYS A 204 16.51 -28.04 9.75
N LYS A 205 15.66 -27.96 8.71
CA LYS A 205 15.47 -26.73 7.94
C LYS A 205 14.70 -25.68 8.74
N ALA A 206 13.63 -26.07 9.45
CA ALA A 206 12.90 -25.16 10.33
C ALA A 206 13.78 -24.68 11.49
N GLU A 207 14.53 -25.60 12.08
CA GLU A 207 15.43 -25.34 13.21
C GLU A 207 16.55 -24.35 12.84
N LEU A 208 17.09 -24.45 11.62
CA LEU A 208 18.05 -23.48 11.08
C LEU A 208 17.47 -22.05 11.07
N TYR A 209 16.25 -21.87 10.60
CA TYR A 209 15.63 -20.54 10.55
C TYR A 209 15.26 -20.02 11.94
N ARG A 210 14.80 -20.89 12.87
CA ARG A 210 14.61 -20.49 14.28
C ARG A 210 15.90 -20.00 14.92
N LYS A 211 17.00 -20.73 14.73
CA LYS A 211 18.32 -20.33 15.24
C LYS A 211 18.81 -19.01 14.62
N ARG A 212 18.51 -18.77 13.34
CA ARG A 212 18.79 -17.49 12.67
C ARG A 212 18.00 -16.33 13.28
N LEU A 213 16.72 -16.54 13.59
CA LEU A 213 15.87 -15.56 14.27
C LEU A 213 16.42 -15.22 15.66
N GLU A 214 16.84 -16.23 16.44
CA GLU A 214 17.43 -16.06 17.76
C GLU A 214 18.75 -15.25 17.73
N LYS A 215 19.64 -15.57 16.78
CA LYS A 215 20.94 -14.89 16.64
C LYS A 215 20.83 -13.49 16.04
N GLY A 216 19.84 -13.29 15.18
CA GLY A 216 19.58 -12.04 14.47
C GLY A 216 20.55 -11.75 13.33
N LEU A 217 20.48 -10.51 12.83
CA LEU A 217 21.23 -10.03 11.68
C LEU A 217 22.38 -9.10 12.10
N THR A 218 23.39 -8.99 11.24
CA THR A 218 24.46 -7.99 11.33
C THR A 218 24.63 -7.28 9.98
N TRP A 219 25.00 -6.00 10.02
CA TRP A 219 25.19 -5.20 8.81
C TRP A 219 26.56 -5.45 8.21
N ASP A 220 26.59 -5.94 6.96
CA ASP A 220 27.81 -6.04 6.18
C ASP A 220 28.09 -4.71 5.47
N LYS A 221 29.09 -3.97 5.98
CA LYS A 221 29.49 -2.67 5.44
C LYS A 221 30.07 -2.74 4.03
N GLN A 222 30.69 -3.85 3.63
CA GLN A 222 31.29 -4.01 2.30
C GLN A 222 30.21 -4.30 1.26
N ALA A 223 29.32 -5.25 1.56
CA ALA A 223 28.24 -5.64 0.67
C ALA A 223 27.01 -4.72 0.76
N LYS A 224 26.99 -3.79 1.74
CA LYS A 224 25.88 -2.88 2.04
C LYS A 224 24.55 -3.63 2.15
N THR A 225 24.55 -4.71 2.93
CA THR A 225 23.40 -5.59 3.15
C THR A 225 23.44 -6.24 4.52
N TRP A 226 22.30 -6.64 5.05
CA TRP A 226 22.25 -7.50 6.24
C TRP A 226 22.66 -8.94 5.93
N LYS A 227 23.30 -9.60 6.91
CA LYS A 227 23.63 -11.03 6.91
C LYS A 227 23.22 -11.66 8.24
N TRP A 228 22.81 -12.93 8.21
CA TRP A 228 22.57 -13.71 9.42
C TRP A 228 23.87 -13.88 10.20
N LYS A 229 23.81 -13.67 11.51
CA LYS A 229 24.92 -14.02 12.39
C LYS A 229 25.09 -15.55 12.40
N GLU A 230 26.33 -16.01 12.28
CA GLU A 230 26.67 -17.44 12.27
C GLU A 230 26.39 -18.14 13.60
#